data_AF-A0A524NNK4-F1
#
_entry.id   AF-A0A524NNK4-F1
#
_cell.length_a   1.000
_cell.length_b   1.000
_cell.length_c   1.000
_cell.angle_alpha   90.00
_cell.angle_beta   90.00
_cell.angle_gamma   90.00
#
_symmetry.space_group_name_H-M   'P 1'
#
loop_
_entity.id
_entity.type
_entity.pdbx_description
1 polymer ?
#
loop_
_entity_poly.entity_id
_entity_poly.type
_entity_poly.pdbx_seq_one_letter_code
_entity_poly.pdbx_strand_id
1 'polypeptide(L)'
;MVLRKRIQWIGLVTLLIWPVFLSQAKGQIECTPHKKVVKEIIKLFGETLEVIPAPTLKDSASYGEYFHPGDCLYRITEQEEMRGYMLSTSAKGRFDFFDYSVIFSEDKTVLKVIVTVYRSDHGAAICQKNWLGQFEGYHGGVLELGRDIDAVSGGTISSTSMVNDIQRCYLLITSSIAK
;
A
#
# COMPACT_ATOMS: atom_id res chain seq x y z
N MET A 1 -65.56 1.36 -44.68
CA MET A 1 -64.23 1.94 -44.91
C MET A 1 -63.76 2.56 -43.60
N VAL A 2 -62.69 1.99 -43.05
CA VAL A 2 -61.90 2.41 -41.86
C VAL A 2 -62.59 2.42 -40.48
N LEU A 3 -62.43 1.26 -39.83
CA LEU A 3 -62.40 1.04 -38.38
C LEU A 3 -61.24 1.85 -37.76
N ARG A 4 -61.49 2.68 -36.73
CA ARG A 4 -60.41 3.12 -35.82
C ARG A 4 -60.80 2.94 -34.35
N LYS A 5 -59.88 2.27 -33.66
CA LYS A 5 -60.00 1.55 -32.39
C LYS A 5 -60.02 2.51 -31.19
N ARG A 6 -60.71 2.04 -30.14
CA ARG A 6 -60.54 2.42 -28.73
C ARG A 6 -59.06 2.43 -28.34
N ILE A 7 -58.63 3.47 -27.63
CA ILE A 7 -57.37 3.48 -26.88
C ILE A 7 -57.72 3.77 -25.42
N GLN A 8 -57.60 2.72 -24.60
CA GLN A 8 -57.56 2.82 -23.15
C GLN A 8 -56.12 3.19 -22.77
N TRP A 9 -55.93 4.29 -22.04
CA TRP A 9 -54.64 4.62 -21.43
C TRP A 9 -54.58 3.94 -20.06
N ILE A 10 -53.84 2.84 -19.99
CA ILE A 10 -53.44 2.19 -18.73
C ILE A 10 -52.22 2.97 -18.21
N GLY A 11 -52.29 3.34 -16.93
CA GLY A 11 -51.27 4.14 -16.26
C GLY A 11 -49.91 3.46 -16.20
N LEU A 12 -48.85 4.26 -16.34
CA LEU A 12 -47.50 3.85 -16.02
C LEU A 12 -47.07 4.57 -14.74
N VAL A 13 -47.11 3.84 -13.63
CA VAL A 13 -46.57 4.23 -12.33
C VAL A 13 -45.05 4.33 -12.46
N THR A 14 -44.50 5.54 -12.36
CA THR A 14 -43.06 5.76 -12.28
C THR A 14 -42.57 5.39 -10.88
N LEU A 15 -42.04 4.18 -10.76
CA LEU A 15 -41.29 3.73 -9.58
C LEU A 15 -39.99 4.56 -9.49
N LEU A 16 -40.03 5.59 -8.65
CA LEU A 16 -38.86 6.36 -8.22
C LEU A 16 -37.93 5.42 -7.45
N ILE A 17 -36.88 4.94 -8.11
CA ILE A 17 -35.77 4.24 -7.47
C ILE A 17 -34.96 5.30 -6.73
N TRP A 18 -35.30 5.55 -5.47
CA TRP A 18 -34.47 6.36 -4.59
C TRP A 18 -33.14 5.61 -4.44
N PRO A 19 -31.98 6.19 -4.76
CA PRO A 19 -30.71 5.54 -4.45
C PRO A 19 -30.64 5.41 -2.93
N VAL A 20 -30.71 4.15 -2.48
CA VAL A 20 -30.45 3.74 -1.11
C VAL A 20 -29.14 4.39 -0.72
N PHE A 21 -29.25 5.27 0.27
CA PHE A 21 -28.14 5.93 0.95
C PHE A 21 -27.19 4.81 1.42
N LEU A 22 -26.10 4.60 0.68
CA LEU A 22 -25.09 3.64 1.07
C LEU A 22 -24.46 4.15 2.37
N SER A 23 -24.80 3.44 3.44
CA SER A 23 -24.30 3.58 4.78
C SER A 23 -22.80 3.89 4.77
N GLN A 24 -22.42 5.07 5.26
CA GLN A 24 -21.04 5.36 5.59
C GLN A 24 -20.61 4.43 6.72
N ALA A 25 -19.86 3.38 6.38
CA ALA A 25 -19.08 2.62 7.35
C ALA A 25 -17.93 3.49 7.88
N LYS A 26 -18.25 4.41 8.80
CA LYS A 26 -17.26 5.09 9.63
C LYS A 26 -16.66 4.06 10.59
N GLY A 27 -15.41 3.65 10.35
CA GLY A 27 -14.63 2.84 11.30
C GLY A 27 -13.71 1.77 10.73
N GLN A 28 -13.44 1.72 9.42
CA GLN A 28 -12.38 0.88 8.87
C GLN A 28 -11.14 1.73 8.57
N ILE A 29 -9.96 1.22 8.95
CA ILE A 29 -8.68 1.71 8.43
C ILE A 29 -8.76 1.54 6.91
N GLU A 30 -8.96 2.65 6.20
CA GLU A 30 -9.13 2.64 4.76
C GLU A 30 -7.74 2.50 4.14
N CYS A 31 -7.32 1.25 3.91
CA CYS A 31 -6.07 0.93 3.23
C CYS A 31 -6.19 1.28 1.73
N THR A 32 -6.19 2.57 1.41
CA THR A 32 -6.15 3.06 0.02
C THR A 32 -4.70 3.34 -0.39
N PRO A 33 -4.18 2.71 -1.45
CA PRO A 33 -2.80 2.87 -1.85
C PRO A 33 -2.53 4.27 -2.38
N HIS A 34 -1.37 4.84 -2.02
CA HIS A 34 -1.02 6.19 -2.44
C HIS A 34 -0.81 6.26 -3.96
N LYS A 35 -1.42 7.24 -4.64
CA LYS A 35 -1.40 7.36 -6.12
C LYS A 35 0.00 7.32 -6.74
N LYS A 36 1.00 7.92 -6.07
CA LYS A 36 2.41 7.88 -6.50
C LYS A 36 2.94 6.44 -6.57
N VAL A 37 2.56 5.60 -5.62
CA VAL A 37 3.04 4.22 -5.51
C VAL A 37 2.38 3.35 -6.57
N VAL A 38 1.07 3.52 -6.79
CA VAL A 38 0.34 2.84 -7.87
C VAL A 38 0.97 3.11 -9.24
N LYS A 39 1.38 4.36 -9.53
CA LYS A 39 2.10 4.70 -10.76
C LYS A 39 3.44 3.96 -10.90
N GLU A 40 4.15 3.74 -9.80
CA GLU A 40 5.42 3.00 -9.84
C GLU A 40 5.17 1.49 -9.97
N ILE A 41 4.11 0.94 -9.36
CA ILE A 41 3.69 -0.45 -9.57
C ILE A 41 3.40 -0.71 -11.05
N ILE A 42 2.64 0.18 -11.69
CA ILE A 42 2.33 0.06 -13.13
C ILE A 42 3.60 0.06 -13.99
N LYS A 43 4.60 0.88 -13.64
CA LYS A 43 5.90 0.89 -14.34
C LYS A 43 6.71 -0.38 -14.10
N LEU A 44 6.62 -0.97 -12.91
CA LEU A 44 7.41 -2.13 -12.52
C LEU A 44 6.87 -3.44 -13.11
N PHE A 45 5.54 -3.62 -13.13
CA PHE A 45 4.95 -4.89 -13.55
C PHE A 45 3.98 -4.81 -14.75
N GLY A 46 3.58 -3.62 -15.22
CA GLY A 46 2.67 -3.44 -16.38
C GLY A 46 1.33 -2.79 -16.05
N GLU A 47 0.50 -2.54 -17.08
CA GLU A 47 -0.76 -1.78 -16.95
C GLU A 47 -1.96 -2.61 -16.47
N THR A 48 -1.89 -3.94 -16.55
CA THR A 48 -2.98 -4.90 -16.28
C THR A 48 -3.08 -5.36 -14.82
N LEU A 49 -2.48 -4.59 -13.89
CA LEU A 49 -2.34 -5.00 -12.50
C LEU A 49 -3.49 -4.53 -11.62
N GLU A 50 -3.84 -5.40 -10.67
CA GLU A 50 -4.72 -5.08 -9.56
C GLU A 50 -3.94 -5.07 -8.25
N VAL A 51 -4.18 -4.04 -7.44
CA VAL A 51 -3.62 -3.92 -6.08
C VAL A 51 -4.74 -4.18 -5.10
N ILE A 52 -4.75 -5.39 -4.55
CA ILE A 52 -5.83 -5.86 -3.68
C ILE A 52 -5.33 -5.77 -2.23
N PRO A 53 -6.03 -5.06 -1.33
CA PRO A 53 -5.71 -5.10 0.09
C PRO A 53 -5.67 -6.56 0.55
N ALA A 54 -4.56 -6.98 1.13
CA ALA A 54 -4.47 -8.34 1.65
C ALA A 54 -5.53 -8.48 2.75
N PRO A 55 -6.50 -9.41 2.59
CA PRO A 55 -7.52 -9.60 3.60
C PRO A 55 -6.81 -9.99 4.89
N THR A 56 -7.22 -9.36 5.98
CA THR A 56 -6.71 -9.53 7.35
C THR A 56 -5.59 -8.57 7.71
N LEU A 57 -5.93 -7.35 8.13
CA LEU A 57 -5.18 -6.69 9.21
C LEU A 57 -6.13 -6.45 10.38
N LYS A 58 -7.02 -7.42 10.61
CA LYS A 58 -8.03 -7.36 11.67
C LYS A 58 -7.64 -8.17 12.91
N ASP A 59 -6.76 -9.16 12.74
CA ASP A 59 -6.20 -9.94 13.84
C ASP A 59 -4.69 -9.73 13.90
N SER A 60 -4.24 -8.90 14.86
CA SER A 60 -2.83 -8.84 15.27
C SER A 60 -2.25 -10.23 15.56
N ALA A 61 -3.10 -11.21 15.90
CA ALA A 61 -2.73 -12.60 16.13
C ALA A 61 -2.21 -13.34 14.88
N SER A 62 -2.56 -12.91 13.65
CA SER A 62 -2.17 -13.62 12.42
C SER A 62 -0.80 -13.22 11.87
N TYR A 63 -0.33 -12.00 12.15
CA TYR A 63 0.86 -11.39 11.54
C TYR A 63 2.08 -11.34 12.47
N GLY A 64 1.90 -11.71 13.74
CA GLY A 64 2.95 -11.77 14.75
C GLY A 64 3.36 -10.38 15.27
N GLU A 65 4.48 -10.35 15.99
CA GLU A 65 5.04 -9.13 16.63
C GLU A 65 5.50 -8.05 15.64
N TYR A 66 5.59 -8.37 14.35
CA TYR A 66 6.09 -7.45 13.31
C TYR A 66 5.02 -6.51 12.76
N PHE A 67 3.74 -6.74 13.03
CA PHE A 67 2.67 -5.88 12.55
C PHE A 67 2.55 -4.62 13.41
N HIS A 68 2.57 -3.45 12.77
CA HIS A 68 2.29 -2.18 13.44
C HIS A 68 0.88 -1.67 13.12
N PRO A 69 0.15 -1.10 14.10
CA PRO A 69 -1.10 -0.41 13.82
C PRO A 69 -0.92 0.67 12.75
N GLY A 70 -1.71 0.59 11.68
CA GLY A 70 -1.63 1.50 10.52
C GLY A 70 -0.85 0.95 9.33
N ASP A 71 -0.18 -0.20 9.47
CA ASP A 71 0.34 -0.93 8.31
C ASP A 71 -0.81 -1.30 7.37
N CYS A 72 -0.53 -1.32 6.07
CA CYS A 72 -1.45 -1.78 5.03
C CYS A 72 -0.69 -2.66 4.04
N LEU A 73 -0.99 -3.97 4.05
CA LEU A 73 -0.42 -4.95 3.13
C LEU A 73 -1.34 -5.14 1.92
N TYR A 74 -0.74 -5.25 0.75
CA TYR A 74 -1.42 -5.44 -0.52
C TYR A 74 -0.76 -6.56 -1.32
N ARG A 75 -1.58 -7.30 -2.05
CA ARG A 75 -1.14 -8.22 -3.10
C ARG A 75 -1.21 -7.50 -4.43
N ILE A 76 -0.18 -7.68 -5.25
CA ILE A 76 -0.13 -7.20 -6.62
C ILE A 76 -0.39 -8.42 -7.51
N THR A 77 -1.48 -8.39 -8.27
CA THR A 77 -1.89 -9.50 -9.13
C THR A 77 -2.09 -9.05 -10.56
N GLU A 78 -1.77 -9.92 -11.51
CA GLU A 78 -2.06 -9.77 -12.94
C GLU A 78 -2.88 -10.99 -13.37
N GLN A 79 -4.11 -10.78 -13.88
CA GLN A 79 -4.97 -11.91 -14.28
C GLN A 79 -5.09 -13.01 -13.21
N GLU A 80 -5.25 -12.61 -11.94
CA GLU A 80 -5.26 -13.48 -10.74
C GLU A 80 -3.92 -14.15 -10.36
N GLU A 81 -2.89 -14.04 -11.19
CA GLU A 81 -1.54 -14.49 -10.86
C GLU A 81 -0.82 -13.47 -9.97
N MET A 82 -0.14 -13.95 -8.92
CA MET A 82 0.58 -13.07 -8.00
C MET A 82 1.88 -12.61 -8.65
N ARG A 83 2.14 -11.30 -8.63
CA ARG A 83 3.35 -10.69 -9.18
C ARG A 83 4.25 -10.10 -8.10
N GLY A 84 3.69 -9.82 -6.94
CA GLY A 84 4.41 -9.32 -5.79
C GLY A 84 3.50 -8.75 -4.71
N TYR A 85 4.12 -7.94 -3.85
CA TYR A 85 3.48 -7.39 -2.66
C TYR A 85 3.81 -5.91 -2.53
N MET A 86 2.93 -5.18 -1.87
CA MET A 86 3.23 -3.82 -1.42
C MET A 86 2.84 -3.70 0.05
N LEU A 87 3.72 -3.09 0.83
CA LEU A 87 3.43 -2.73 2.21
C LEU A 87 3.54 -1.21 2.36
N SER A 88 2.47 -0.58 2.84
CA SER A 88 2.50 0.83 3.26
C SER A 88 2.56 0.90 4.78
N THR A 89 3.46 1.71 5.31
CA THR A 89 3.73 1.82 6.75
C THR A 89 4.26 3.22 7.11
N SER A 90 4.46 3.46 8.40
CA SER A 90 5.03 4.69 8.94
C SER A 90 6.19 4.39 9.88
N ALA A 91 7.26 5.16 9.77
CA ALA A 91 8.43 5.05 10.64
C ALA A 91 8.76 6.39 11.29
N LYS A 92 9.41 6.32 12.46
CA LYS A 92 9.71 7.49 13.30
C LYS A 92 10.90 8.27 12.73
N GLY A 93 10.69 9.54 12.40
CA GLY A 93 11.77 10.50 12.20
C GLY A 93 12.19 11.18 13.51
N ARG A 94 13.13 12.14 13.41
CA ARG A 94 13.58 12.91 14.59
C ARG A 94 12.45 13.69 15.25
N PHE A 95 11.62 14.35 14.45
CA PHE A 95 10.59 15.28 14.93
C PHE A 95 9.18 14.79 14.65
N ASP A 96 8.98 14.01 13.58
CA ASP A 96 7.68 13.51 13.16
C ASP A 96 7.83 12.14 12.46
N PHE A 97 6.71 11.44 12.28
CA PHE A 97 6.62 10.23 11.48
C PHE A 97 6.61 10.56 9.99
N PHE A 98 7.17 9.65 9.20
CA PHE A 98 7.06 9.66 7.76
C PHE A 98 6.40 8.37 7.29
N ASP A 99 5.65 8.47 6.20
CA ASP A 99 4.92 7.38 5.59
C ASP A 99 5.64 6.97 4.32
N TYR A 100 5.72 5.67 4.09
CA TYR A 100 6.38 5.13 2.91
C TYR A 100 5.78 3.78 2.52
N SER A 101 6.07 3.38 1.30
CA SER A 101 5.68 2.07 0.78
C SER A 101 6.91 1.32 0.29
N VAL A 102 6.91 0.01 0.54
CA VAL A 102 7.89 -0.94 0.01
C VAL A 102 7.18 -1.87 -0.96
N ILE A 103 7.72 -2.00 -2.16
CA ILE A 103 7.25 -2.90 -3.20
C ILE A 103 8.20 -4.09 -3.24
N PHE A 104 7.65 -5.29 -3.15
CA PHE A 104 8.37 -6.55 -3.20
C PHE A 104 7.99 -7.35 -4.44
N SER A 105 8.93 -8.14 -4.95
CA SER A 105 8.66 -9.21 -5.91
C SER A 105 7.90 -10.36 -5.26
N GLU A 106 7.44 -11.30 -6.08
CA GLU A 106 6.93 -12.60 -5.64
C GLU A 106 7.91 -13.33 -4.70
N ASP A 107 9.21 -13.28 -4.99
CA ASP A 107 10.29 -13.84 -4.16
C ASP A 107 10.63 -13.01 -2.90
N LYS A 108 9.78 -12.04 -2.53
CA LYS A 108 9.97 -11.18 -1.35
C LYS A 108 11.25 -10.33 -1.39
N THR A 109 11.75 -10.05 -2.59
CA THR A 109 12.88 -9.13 -2.82
C THR A 109 12.36 -7.71 -2.99
N VAL A 110 12.97 -6.73 -2.34
CA VAL A 110 12.62 -5.31 -2.48
C VAL A 110 12.91 -4.85 -3.90
N LEU A 111 11.87 -4.41 -4.60
CA LEU A 111 11.96 -3.81 -5.94
C LEU A 111 11.98 -2.29 -5.88
N LYS A 112 11.33 -1.70 -4.88
CA LYS A 112 11.27 -0.25 -4.72
C LYS A 112 10.89 0.18 -3.32
N VAL A 113 11.46 1.30 -2.87
CA VAL A 113 11.02 2.02 -1.67
C VAL A 113 10.61 3.44 -2.06
N ILE A 114 9.46 3.89 -1.56
CA ILE A 114 8.89 5.19 -1.90
C ILE A 114 8.37 5.88 -0.65
N VAL A 115 9.02 6.96 -0.24
CA VAL A 115 8.43 7.89 0.75
C VAL A 115 7.23 8.60 0.11
N THR A 116 6.06 8.47 0.76
CA THR A 116 4.78 9.03 0.32
C THR A 116 4.50 10.36 1.01
N VAL A 117 4.75 10.43 2.32
CA VAL A 117 4.57 11.65 3.12
C VAL A 117 5.77 11.82 4.04
N TYR A 118 6.45 12.97 3.93
CA TYR A 118 7.51 13.37 4.85
C TYR A 118 7.11 14.70 5.49
N ARG A 119 6.85 14.69 6.80
CA ARG A 119 6.24 15.82 7.52
C ARG A 119 7.26 16.79 8.13
N SER A 120 8.54 16.43 8.16
CA SER A 120 9.59 17.23 8.78
C SER A 120 10.35 18.07 7.75
N ASP A 121 10.73 19.28 8.14
CA ASP A 121 11.63 20.15 7.36
C ASP A 121 13.10 19.68 7.39
N HIS A 122 13.44 18.76 8.29
CA HIS A 122 14.78 18.23 8.48
C HIS A 122 14.87 16.75 8.11
N GLY A 123 15.97 16.33 7.50
CA GLY A 123 16.21 14.93 7.14
C GLY A 123 15.53 14.46 5.85
N ALA A 124 15.02 15.37 5.02
CA ALA A 124 14.40 15.06 3.72
C ALA A 124 15.36 14.36 2.73
N ALA A 125 16.65 14.25 3.04
CA ALA A 125 17.60 13.48 2.26
C ALA A 125 17.25 11.98 2.18
N ILE A 126 16.50 11.42 3.14
CA ILE A 126 15.96 10.05 3.02
C ILE A 126 14.92 9.91 1.91
N CYS A 127 14.35 11.02 1.42
CA CYS A 127 13.37 11.02 0.32
C CYS A 127 14.04 10.96 -1.06
N GLN A 128 15.38 11.04 -1.13
CA GLN A 128 16.12 11.04 -2.38
C GLN A 128 16.08 9.65 -3.04
N LYS A 129 15.79 9.62 -4.34
CA LYS A 129 15.72 8.38 -5.12
C LYS A 129 16.98 7.53 -5.01
N ASN A 130 18.16 8.16 -5.05
CA ASN A 130 19.43 7.43 -5.01
C ASN A 130 19.66 6.76 -3.65
N TRP A 131 19.26 7.41 -2.55
CA TRP A 131 19.38 6.83 -1.22
C TRP A 131 18.37 5.70 -1.01
N LEU A 132 17.11 5.91 -1.41
CA LEU A 132 16.07 4.87 -1.37
C LEU A 132 16.38 3.67 -2.27
N GLY A 133 17.14 3.88 -3.35
CA GLY A 133 17.57 2.82 -4.27
C GLY A 133 18.53 1.81 -3.63
N GLN A 134 19.18 2.14 -2.52
CA GLN A 134 20.10 1.22 -1.82
C GLN A 134 19.39 0.00 -1.21
N PHE A 135 18.07 0.08 -1.02
CA PHE A 135 17.26 -1.05 -0.56
C PHE A 135 16.86 -2.00 -1.68
N GLU A 136 17.02 -1.63 -2.95
CA GLU A 136 16.66 -2.49 -4.09
C GLU A 136 17.54 -3.76 -4.08
N GLY A 137 16.90 -4.94 -4.20
CA GLY A 137 17.58 -6.24 -4.09
C GLY A 137 17.69 -6.79 -2.66
N TYR A 138 17.30 -6.04 -1.63
CA TYR A 138 17.20 -6.58 -0.27
C TYR A 138 16.15 -7.69 -0.21
N HIS A 139 16.52 -8.85 0.32
CA HIS A 139 15.68 -10.06 0.34
C HIS A 139 15.77 -10.78 1.69
N GLY A 140 16.01 -10.02 2.77
CA GLY A 140 16.16 -10.54 4.13
C GLY A 140 17.61 -10.48 4.64
N GLY A 141 17.78 -10.79 5.92
CA GLY A 141 19.06 -10.66 6.62
C GLY A 141 19.21 -9.32 7.35
N VAL A 142 20.39 -9.10 7.94
CA VAL A 142 20.66 -7.88 8.70
C VAL A 142 21.14 -6.78 7.76
N LEU A 143 20.50 -5.61 7.83
CA LEU A 143 20.98 -4.37 7.22
C LEU A 143 21.50 -3.41 8.29
N GLU A 144 22.72 -2.91 8.10
CA GLU A 144 23.36 -1.96 8.99
C GLU A 144 23.57 -0.60 8.32
N LEU A 145 23.09 0.47 8.98
CA LEU A 145 23.34 1.84 8.54
C LEU A 145 24.83 2.17 8.70
N GLY A 146 25.43 2.76 7.67
CA GLY A 146 26.85 3.07 7.58
C GLY A 146 27.72 1.92 7.05
N ARG A 147 27.16 0.72 6.87
CA ARG A 147 27.84 -0.43 6.24
C ARG A 147 27.14 -0.84 4.95
N ASP A 148 25.85 -1.17 5.05
CA ASP A 148 25.06 -1.70 3.94
C ASP A 148 24.20 -0.59 3.29
N ILE A 149 23.79 0.41 4.09
CA ILE A 149 23.03 1.58 3.65
C ILE A 149 23.74 2.84 4.14
N ASP A 150 23.94 3.83 3.27
CA ASP A 150 24.64 5.07 3.62
C ASP A 150 23.91 5.84 4.73
N ALA A 151 24.69 6.40 5.65
CA ALA A 151 24.16 7.31 6.66
C ALA A 151 23.77 8.65 6.03
N VAL A 152 22.64 9.21 6.47
CA VAL A 152 22.16 10.51 6.01
C VAL A 152 22.59 11.61 6.97
N SER A 153 23.36 12.58 6.47
CA SER A 153 23.75 13.77 7.24
C SER A 153 22.51 14.56 7.68
N GLY A 154 22.40 14.85 8.98
CA GLY A 154 21.24 15.53 9.56
C GLY A 154 19.94 14.70 9.55
N GLY A 155 19.98 13.44 9.10
CA GLY A 155 18.84 12.53 8.98
C GLY A 155 19.02 11.20 9.70
N THR A 156 20.05 11.05 10.54
CA THR A 156 20.47 9.77 11.14
C THR A 156 19.33 9.02 11.83
N ILE A 157 18.48 9.70 12.61
CA ILE A 157 17.35 9.07 13.29
C ILE A 157 16.36 8.50 12.27
N SER A 158 15.99 9.28 11.25
CA SER A 158 15.04 8.84 10.23
C SER A 158 15.63 7.71 9.37
N SER A 159 16.92 7.79 9.01
CA SER A 159 17.59 6.73 8.23
C SER A 159 17.72 5.43 9.02
N THR A 160 18.09 5.49 10.31
CA THR A 160 18.13 4.30 11.19
C THR A 160 16.76 3.67 11.33
N SER A 161 15.72 4.49 11.59
CA SER A 161 14.34 3.99 11.68
C SER A 161 13.91 3.29 10.40
N MET A 162 14.21 3.85 9.22
CA MET A 162 13.83 3.23 7.95
C MET A 162 14.55 1.90 7.70
N VAL A 163 15.87 1.83 7.99
CA VAL A 163 16.63 0.58 7.85
C VAL A 163 16.07 -0.53 8.74
N ASN A 164 15.75 -0.21 9.99
CA ASN A 164 15.15 -1.17 10.91
C ASN A 164 13.73 -1.56 10.48
N ASP A 165 12.94 -0.58 10.03
CA ASP A 165 11.55 -0.80 9.66
C ASP A 165 11.41 -1.59 8.34
N ILE A 166 12.33 -1.45 7.38
CA ILE A 166 12.37 -2.28 6.17
C ILE A 166 12.72 -3.74 6.50
N GLN A 167 13.63 -3.99 7.44
CA GLN A 167 13.90 -5.34 7.93
C GLN A 167 12.65 -5.94 8.57
N ARG A 168 11.91 -5.17 9.39
CA ARG A 168 10.61 -5.59 9.93
C ARG A 168 9.58 -5.84 8.83
N CYS A 169 9.49 -4.98 7.81
CA CYS A 169 8.60 -5.16 6.67
C CYS A 169 8.83 -6.51 5.99
N TYR A 170 10.10 -6.89 5.78
CA TYR A 170 10.46 -8.19 5.22
C TYR A 170 10.01 -9.36 6.11
N LEU A 171 10.17 -9.24 7.44
CA LEU A 171 9.70 -10.26 8.38
C LEU A 171 8.17 -10.36 8.37
N LEU A 172 7.47 -9.23 8.30
CA LEU A 172 6.00 -9.17 8.25
C LEU A 172 5.44 -9.84 6.99
N ILE A 173 6.01 -9.59 5.80
CA ILE A 173 5.56 -10.27 4.58
C ILE A 173 5.88 -11.78 4.65
N THR A 174 7.02 -12.15 5.22
CA THR A 174 7.43 -13.55 5.31
C THR A 174 6.55 -14.33 6.28
N SER A 175 6.21 -13.74 7.44
CA SER A 175 5.33 -14.38 8.43
C SER A 175 3.88 -14.47 7.96
N SER A 176 3.41 -13.50 7.19
CA SER A 176 2.01 -13.42 6.76
C SER A 176 1.64 -14.33 5.59
N ILE A 177 2.61 -14.63 4.73
CA ILE A 177 2.38 -15.40 3.49
C ILE A 177 2.78 -16.88 3.67
N ALA A 178 3.50 -17.23 4.74
CA ALA A 178 3.91 -18.61 5.03
C ALA A 178 2.79 -19.52 5.59
N LYS A 179 1.51 -19.21 5.34
CA LYS A 179 0.35 -20.00 5.77
C LYS A 179 -0.56 -20.34 4.60
#